data_AF-A0A259SVB3-F1
#
_entry.id   AF-A0A259SVB3-F1
#
_cell.length_a   1.000
_cell.length_b   1.000
_cell.length_c   1.000
_cell.angle_alpha   90.00
_cell.angle_beta   90.00
_cell.angle_gamma   90.00
#
_symmetry.space_group_name_H-M   'P 1'
#
loop_
_entity.id
_entity.type
_entity.pdbx_description
1 polymer ?
#
loop_
_entity_poly.entity_id
_entity_poly.type
_entity_poly.pdbx_seq_one_letter_code
_entity_poly.pdbx_strand_id
1 'polypeptide(L)'
;MRARPGRVTIYDVATRAGVSISTVSLAVSAPHRVRPETRERIVAAATALFGRVGFNSATMLEIAQVCEISRAGLAHHFPTKESLMEAVLETRDREDRERFRRNGSRGQDGIGILRGMVDLARHNTEVGGIIALYAVLSAEAADPSHPAHEYFVRRYQRIR
;
A
#
# COMPACT_ATOMS: atom_id res chain seq x y z
N MET A 1 9.23 29.31 44.81
CA MET A 1 8.14 28.38 44.40
C MET A 1 8.14 28.24 42.89
N ARG A 2 8.51 27.08 42.33
CA ARG A 2 8.33 26.82 40.89
C ARG A 2 6.90 26.34 40.65
N ALA A 3 6.15 27.03 39.79
CA ALA A 3 4.79 26.66 39.41
C ALA A 3 4.78 25.27 38.77
N ARG A 4 3.86 24.39 39.21
CA ARG A 4 3.63 23.10 38.55
C ARG A 4 3.09 23.37 37.14
N PRO A 5 3.66 22.79 36.07
CA PRO A 5 3.09 22.94 34.73
C PRO A 5 1.67 22.37 34.75
N GLY A 6 0.71 23.16 34.25
CA GLY A 6 -0.69 22.76 34.15
C GLY A 6 -0.83 21.47 33.34
N ARG A 7 -1.82 20.64 33.68
CA ARG A 7 -2.12 19.41 32.92
C ARG A 7 -2.37 19.77 31.46
N VAL A 8 -1.57 19.19 30.56
CA VAL A 8 -1.75 19.31 29.11
C VAL A 8 -3.09 18.70 28.73
N THR A 9 -3.92 19.47 28.03
CA THR A 9 -5.24 19.04 27.54
C THR A 9 -5.16 18.61 26.07
N ILE A 10 -6.18 17.90 25.59
CA ILE A 10 -6.30 17.55 24.16
C ILE A 10 -6.38 18.80 23.25
N TYR A 11 -6.83 19.93 23.78
CA TYR A 11 -6.87 21.22 23.08
C TYR A 11 -5.46 21.78 22.86
N ASP A 12 -4.59 21.68 23.86
CA ASP A 12 -3.20 22.12 23.77
C ASP A 12 -2.43 21.31 22.72
N VAL A 13 -2.69 19.99 22.69
CA VAL A 13 -2.11 19.09 21.69
C VAL A 13 -2.64 19.40 20.29
N ALA A 14 -3.96 19.58 20.15
CA ALA A 14 -4.60 19.90 18.87
C ALA A 14 -4.05 21.22 18.28
N THR A 15 -3.95 22.26 19.12
CA THR A 15 -3.44 23.58 18.74
C THR A 15 -1.96 23.52 18.35
N ARG A 16 -1.13 22.84 19.14
CA ARG A 16 0.32 22.75 18.88
C ARG A 16 0.65 21.89 17.65
N ALA A 17 -0.17 20.88 17.37
CA ALA A 17 0.00 20.00 16.22
C ALA A 17 -0.72 20.49 14.95
N GLY A 18 -1.53 21.56 15.04
CA GLY A 18 -2.29 22.08 13.89
C GLY A 18 -3.38 21.11 13.39
N VAL A 19 -3.98 20.32 14.29
CA VAL A 19 -5.00 19.31 13.95
C VAL A 19 -6.29 19.53 14.76
N SER A 20 -7.39 18.93 14.32
CA SER A 20 -8.67 19.01 15.05
C SER A 20 -8.61 18.28 16.40
N ILE A 21 -9.38 18.74 17.38
CA ILE A 21 -9.54 18.07 18.69
C ILE A 21 -10.06 16.65 18.51
N SER A 22 -10.96 16.41 17.54
CA SER A 22 -11.42 15.07 17.18
C SER A 22 -10.29 14.15 16.72
N THR A 23 -9.28 14.66 16.02
CA THR A 23 -8.09 13.89 15.62
C THR A 23 -7.29 13.44 16.84
N VAL A 24 -7.08 14.35 17.80
CA VAL A 24 -6.38 14.05 19.06
C VAL A 24 -7.21 13.08 19.91
N SER A 25 -8.52 13.31 20.02
CA SER A 25 -9.44 12.43 20.74
C SER A 25 -9.42 11.03 20.15
N LEU A 26 -9.44 10.88 18.82
CA LEU A 26 -9.43 9.58 18.17
C LEU A 26 -8.12 8.82 18.42
N ALA A 27 -6.98 9.52 18.39
CA ALA A 27 -5.67 8.94 18.69
C ALA A 27 -5.54 8.47 20.15
N VAL A 28 -6.18 9.20 21.08
CA VAL A 28 -6.18 8.87 22.52
C VAL A 28 -7.21 7.79 22.87
N SER A 29 -8.39 7.80 22.22
CA SER A 29 -9.51 6.89 22.52
C SER A 29 -9.43 5.55 21.78
N ALA A 30 -8.70 5.46 20.67
CA ALA A 30 -8.52 4.22 19.92
C ALA A 30 -7.04 3.91 19.57
N PRO A 31 -6.12 3.86 20.56
CA PRO A 31 -4.69 3.65 20.35
C PRO A 31 -4.34 2.31 19.67
N HIS A 32 -5.27 1.34 19.73
CA HIS A 32 -5.15 0.00 19.12
C HIS A 32 -5.43 -0.04 17.61
N ARG A 33 -5.81 1.09 16.98
CA ARG A 33 -5.95 1.21 15.51
C ARG A 33 -4.62 1.50 14.79
N VAL A 34 -3.52 1.66 15.54
CA VAL A 34 -2.14 1.71 15.01
C VAL A 34 -1.54 0.32 15.12
N ARG A 35 -1.93 -0.55 14.19
CA ARG A 35 -1.63 -1.98 14.19
C ARG A 35 -1.12 -2.38 12.79
N PRO A 36 -0.18 -3.32 12.63
CA PRO A 36 0.23 -3.85 11.32
C PRO A 36 -0.95 -4.18 10.40
N GLU A 37 -2.04 -4.67 11.00
CA GLU A 37 -3.32 -4.96 10.36
C GLU A 37 -3.94 -3.73 9.66
N THR A 38 -3.73 -2.52 10.18
CA THR A 38 -4.19 -1.28 9.53
C THR A 38 -3.40 -0.97 8.27
N ARG A 39 -2.07 -1.17 8.30
CA ARG A 39 -1.22 -0.95 7.12
C ARG A 39 -1.60 -1.90 6.00
N GLU A 40 -1.82 -3.18 6.33
CA GLU A 40 -2.26 -4.21 5.37
C GLU A 40 -3.64 -3.90 4.79
N ARG A 41 -4.60 -3.46 5.62
CA ARG A 41 -5.92 -3.01 5.16
C ARG A 41 -5.82 -1.83 4.18
N ILE A 42 -4.95 -0.85 4.47
CA ILE A 42 -4.73 0.30 3.57
C ILE A 42 -4.18 -0.18 2.23
N VAL A 43 -3.17 -1.06 2.23
CA VAL A 43 -2.60 -1.63 1.00
C VAL A 43 -3.65 -2.41 0.22
N ALA A 44 -4.46 -3.24 0.87
CA ALA A 44 -5.53 -4.00 0.20
C ALA A 44 -6.59 -3.08 -0.43
N ALA A 45 -7.02 -2.04 0.29
CA ALA A 45 -7.96 -1.05 -0.24
C ALA A 45 -7.38 -0.27 -1.42
N ALA A 46 -6.10 0.12 -1.32
CA ALA A 46 -5.39 0.82 -2.39
C ALA A 46 -5.25 -0.07 -3.63
N THR A 47 -4.86 -1.33 -3.47
CA THR A 47 -4.80 -2.35 -4.53
C THR A 47 -6.12 -2.42 -5.29
N ALA A 48 -7.23 -2.56 -4.57
CA ALA A 48 -8.55 -2.68 -5.18
C ALA A 48 -8.95 -1.38 -5.92
N LEU A 49 -8.72 -0.21 -5.31
CA LEU A 49 -9.08 1.07 -5.91
C LEU A 49 -8.23 1.37 -7.15
N PHE A 50 -6.90 1.24 -7.05
CA PHE A 50 -5.98 1.45 -8.17
C PHE A 50 -6.28 0.50 -9.32
N GLY A 51 -6.59 -0.77 -9.04
CA GLY A 51 -6.96 -1.73 -10.08
C GLY A 51 -8.30 -1.42 -10.76
N ARG A 52 -9.20 -0.69 -10.10
CA ARG A 52 -10.52 -0.35 -10.65
C ARG A 52 -10.52 0.97 -11.44
N VAL A 53 -9.86 2.01 -10.94
CA VAL A 53 -9.94 3.37 -11.52
C VAL A 53 -8.60 3.90 -12.05
N GLY A 54 -7.50 3.14 -11.88
CA GLY A 54 -6.15 3.57 -12.19
C GLY A 54 -5.50 4.40 -11.08
N PHE A 55 -4.16 4.47 -11.08
CA PHE A 55 -3.39 5.23 -10.09
C PHE A 55 -3.72 6.72 -10.10
N ASN A 56 -3.77 7.33 -11.29
CA ASN A 56 -3.94 8.78 -11.43
C ASN A 56 -5.29 9.25 -10.90
N SER A 57 -6.36 8.50 -11.18
CA SER A 57 -7.72 8.84 -10.76
C SER A 57 -7.98 8.59 -9.27
N ALA A 58 -7.28 7.63 -8.66
CA ALA A 58 -7.48 7.30 -7.25
C ALA A 58 -6.92 8.38 -6.32
N THR A 59 -7.66 8.64 -5.23
CA THR A 59 -7.27 9.64 -4.22
C THR A 59 -6.99 9.00 -2.86
N MET A 60 -6.09 9.64 -2.11
CA MET A 60 -5.81 9.25 -0.72
C MET A 60 -7.04 9.40 0.20
N LEU A 61 -7.98 10.28 -0.16
CA LEU A 61 -9.21 10.48 0.59
C LEU A 61 -10.16 9.29 0.43
N GLU A 62 -10.37 8.80 -0.80
CA GLU A 62 -11.20 7.61 -1.05
C GLU A 62 -10.66 6.38 -0.33
N ILE A 63 -9.33 6.18 -0.34
CA ILE A 63 -8.70 5.06 0.36
C ILE A 63 -8.90 5.18 1.87
N ALA A 64 -8.75 6.39 2.43
CA ALA A 64 -8.99 6.63 3.85
C ALA A 64 -10.46 6.34 4.24
N GLN A 65 -11.41 6.73 3.39
CA GLN A 65 -12.83 6.44 3.57
C GLN A 65 -13.12 4.94 3.58
N VAL A 66 -12.59 4.19 2.60
CA VAL A 66 -12.74 2.72 2.53
C VAL A 66 -12.13 2.04 3.75
N CYS A 67 -11.03 2.57 4.29
CA CYS A 67 -10.37 2.02 5.47
C CYS A 67 -11.00 2.48 6.80
N GLU A 68 -11.98 3.37 6.76
CA GLU A 68 -12.59 4.01 7.93
C GLU A 68 -11.58 4.71 8.85
N ILE A 69 -10.60 5.39 8.24
CA ILE A 69 -9.58 6.17 8.93
C ILE A 69 -9.56 7.62 8.44
N SER A 70 -8.97 8.51 9.22
CA SER A 70 -8.77 9.90 8.79
C SER A 70 -7.68 9.99 7.74
N ARG A 71 -7.71 11.04 6.91
CA ARG A 71 -6.61 11.34 5.96
C ARG A 71 -5.26 11.49 6.68
N ALA A 72 -5.26 12.08 7.87
CA ALA A 72 -4.05 12.20 8.70
C ALA A 72 -3.58 10.82 9.21
N GLY A 73 -4.50 9.94 9.58
CA GLY A 73 -4.18 8.56 9.97
C GLY A 73 -3.62 7.75 8.81
N LEU A 74 -4.16 7.91 7.60
CA LEU A 74 -3.59 7.28 6.40
C LEU A 74 -2.19 7.83 6.09
N ALA A 75 -2.02 9.16 6.13
CA ALA A 75 -0.75 9.83 5.88
C ALA A 75 0.35 9.43 6.88
N HIS A 76 -0.02 9.03 8.10
CA HIS A 76 0.93 8.47 9.07
C HIS A 76 1.55 7.16 8.61
N HIS A 77 0.80 6.33 7.88
CA HIS A 77 1.31 5.08 7.31
C HIS A 77 1.95 5.27 5.93
N PHE A 78 1.36 6.13 5.11
CA PHE A 78 1.78 6.39 3.74
C PHE A 78 1.70 7.90 3.46
N PRO A 79 2.82 8.63 3.59
CA PRO A 79 2.84 10.09 3.45
C PRO A 79 2.34 10.58 2.09
N THR A 80 2.55 9.79 1.03
CA THR A 80 2.17 10.14 -0.34
C THR A 80 1.48 9.00 -1.07
N LYS A 81 0.75 9.31 -2.15
CA LYS A 81 0.07 8.29 -2.98
C LYS A 81 1.09 7.36 -3.63
N GLU A 82 2.27 7.89 -3.96
CA GLU A 82 3.41 7.20 -4.53
C GLU A 82 3.99 6.19 -3.52
N SER A 83 4.15 6.57 -2.25
CA SER A 83 4.62 5.64 -1.20
C SER A 83 3.65 4.48 -0.96
N LEU A 84 2.35 4.73 -1.12
CA LEU A 84 1.31 3.70 -1.06
C LEU A 84 1.33 2.81 -2.30
N MET A 85 1.52 3.40 -3.48
CA MET A 85 1.68 2.65 -4.73
C MET A 85 2.87 1.70 -4.66
N GLU A 86 4.02 2.17 -4.19
CA GLU A 86 5.21 1.32 -4.03
C GLU A 86 4.91 0.14 -3.09
N ALA A 87 4.25 0.37 -1.96
CA ALA A 87 3.88 -0.71 -1.04
C ALA A 87 2.87 -1.72 -1.63
N VAL A 88 1.96 -1.26 -2.49
CA VAL A 88 1.05 -2.13 -3.26
C VAL A 88 1.85 -3.04 -4.20
N LEU A 89 2.78 -2.45 -4.97
CA LEU A 89 3.60 -3.19 -5.93
C LEU A 89 4.55 -4.18 -5.22
N GLU A 90 5.16 -3.78 -4.09
CA GLU A 90 5.99 -4.66 -3.26
C GLU A 90 5.20 -5.85 -2.68
N THR A 91 3.95 -5.61 -2.25
CA THR A 91 3.08 -6.66 -1.71
C THR A 91 2.76 -7.68 -2.79
N ARG A 92 2.38 -7.21 -3.98
CA ARG A 92 2.16 -8.05 -5.16
C ARG A 92 3.38 -8.88 -5.51
N ASP A 93 4.56 -8.26 -5.52
CA ASP A 93 5.82 -8.94 -5.81
C ASP A 93 6.18 -10.03 -4.81
N ARG A 94 5.87 -9.80 -3.53
CA ARG A 94 6.09 -10.79 -2.47
C ARG A 94 5.14 -11.98 -2.67
N GLU A 95 3.86 -11.72 -2.92
CA GLU A 95 2.85 -12.76 -3.17
C GLU A 95 3.17 -13.58 -4.42
N ASP A 96 3.58 -12.93 -5.51
CA ASP A 96 4.02 -13.62 -6.73
C ASP A 96 5.23 -14.51 -6.45
N ARG A 97 6.25 -14.01 -5.75
CA ARG A 97 7.43 -14.82 -5.37
C ARG A 97 7.06 -16.02 -4.50
N GLU A 98 6.17 -15.83 -3.53
CA GLU A 98 5.69 -16.92 -2.67
C GLU A 98 4.87 -17.96 -3.44
N ARG A 99 4.07 -17.54 -4.44
CA ARG A 99 3.35 -18.45 -5.34
C ARG A 99 4.30 -19.20 -6.25
N PHE A 100 5.26 -18.53 -6.87
CA PHE A 100 6.29 -19.17 -7.69
C PHE A 100 7.11 -20.17 -6.87
N ARG A 101 7.47 -19.85 -5.63
CA ARG A 101 8.16 -20.81 -4.74
C ARG A 101 7.29 -22.04 -4.46
N ARG A 102 6.02 -21.84 -4.10
CA ARG A 102 5.07 -22.94 -3.82
C ARG A 102 4.81 -23.82 -5.06
N ASN A 103 4.63 -23.22 -6.22
CA ASN A 103 4.27 -23.92 -7.46
C ASN A 103 5.49 -24.48 -8.19
N GLY A 104 6.63 -23.79 -8.18
CA GLY A 104 7.91 -24.28 -8.71
C GLY A 104 8.49 -25.47 -7.95
N SER A 105 7.97 -25.76 -6.76
CA SER A 105 8.27 -26.98 -6.01
C SER A 105 7.62 -28.25 -6.61
N ARG A 106 6.71 -28.12 -7.60
CA ARG A 106 6.03 -29.25 -8.27
C ARG A 106 6.80 -29.86 -9.45
N GLY A 107 8.01 -29.39 -9.70
CA GLY A 107 8.92 -29.94 -10.71
C GLY A 107 9.91 -28.87 -11.15
N GLN A 108 11.18 -29.08 -10.86
CA GLN A 108 12.28 -28.20 -11.31
C GLN A 108 12.64 -28.44 -12.79
N ASP A 109 11.73 -29.04 -13.55
CA ASP A 109 11.86 -29.26 -14.98
C ASP A 109 11.12 -28.17 -15.77
N GLY A 110 11.44 -28.04 -17.07
CA GLY A 110 10.82 -27.01 -17.92
C GLY A 110 9.29 -27.11 -17.98
N ILE A 111 8.74 -28.32 -17.86
CA ILE A 111 7.29 -28.55 -17.88
C ILE A 111 6.62 -28.05 -16.59
N GLY A 112 7.24 -28.24 -15.43
CA GLY A 112 6.78 -27.68 -14.15
C GLY A 112 6.70 -26.16 -14.17
N ILE A 113 7.70 -25.50 -14.78
CA ILE A 113 7.71 -24.05 -14.97
C ILE A 113 6.54 -23.60 -15.86
N LEU A 114 6.33 -24.26 -17.00
CA LEU A 114 5.23 -23.92 -17.92
C LEU A 114 3.85 -24.11 -17.26
N ARG A 115 3.65 -25.19 -16.50
CA ARG A 115 2.41 -25.39 -15.72
C ARG A 115 2.22 -24.29 -14.68
N GLY A 116 3.29 -23.92 -13.97
CA GLY A 116 3.26 -22.80 -13.03
C GLY A 116 2.89 -21.46 -13.68
N MET A 117 3.36 -21.21 -14.91
CA MET A 117 2.97 -20.02 -15.69
C MET A 117 1.48 -20.04 -16.09
N VAL A 118 0.95 -21.20 -16.49
CA VAL A 118 -0.48 -21.35 -16.83
C VAL A 118 -1.36 -21.16 -15.58
N ASP A 119 -0.97 -21.72 -14.45
CA ASP A 119 -1.69 -21.55 -13.18
C ASP A 119 -1.68 -20.08 -12.72
N LEU A 120 -0.54 -19.39 -12.89
CA LEU A 120 -0.44 -17.96 -12.64
C LEU A 120 -1.37 -17.18 -13.59
N ALA A 121 -1.36 -17.48 -14.89
CA ALA A 121 -2.21 -16.82 -15.87
C ALA A 121 -3.71 -17.02 -15.61
N ARG A 122 -4.13 -18.20 -15.11
CA ARG A 122 -5.51 -18.42 -14.67
C ARG A 122 -5.85 -17.61 -13.44
N HIS A 123 -4.99 -17.62 -12.43
CA HIS A 123 -5.22 -16.81 -11.23
C HIS A 123 -5.28 -15.32 -11.55
N ASN A 124 -4.50 -14.88 -12.54
CA ASN A 124 -4.53 -13.51 -13.02
C ASN A 124 -5.91 -13.07 -13.53
N THR A 125 -6.72 -14.00 -14.05
CA THR A 125 -8.11 -13.69 -14.44
C THR A 125 -9.05 -13.46 -13.25
N GLU A 126 -8.70 -13.96 -12.07
CA GLU A 126 -9.49 -13.83 -10.84
C GLU A 126 -9.14 -12.55 -10.05
N VAL A 127 -7.92 -12.02 -10.25
CA VAL A 127 -7.39 -10.82 -9.55
C VAL A 127 -7.04 -9.70 -10.53
N GLY A 128 -7.82 -9.56 -11.61
CA GLY A 128 -7.46 -8.76 -12.80
C GLY A 128 -7.06 -7.30 -12.54
N GLY A 129 -7.61 -6.67 -11.50
CA GLY A 129 -7.33 -5.26 -11.18
C GLY A 129 -5.86 -4.97 -10.87
N ILE A 130 -5.18 -5.80 -10.06
CA ILE A 130 -3.79 -5.54 -9.66
C ILE A 130 -2.79 -5.78 -10.81
N ILE A 131 -3.16 -6.65 -11.76
CA ILE A 131 -2.29 -7.02 -12.88
C ILE A 131 -2.40 -6.00 -14.00
N ALA A 132 -3.63 -5.57 -14.29
CA ALA A 132 -3.84 -4.45 -15.20
C ALA A 132 -3.09 -3.20 -14.69
N LEU A 133 -3.21 -2.91 -13.39
CA LEU A 133 -2.45 -1.84 -12.74
C LEU A 133 -0.93 -2.00 -12.93
N TYR A 134 -0.40 -3.18 -12.62
CA TYR A 134 1.03 -3.44 -12.77
C TYR A 134 1.51 -3.29 -14.22
N ALA A 135 0.77 -3.85 -15.18
CA ALA A 135 1.12 -3.79 -16.60
C ALA A 135 1.18 -2.34 -17.09
N VAL A 136 0.16 -1.53 -16.76
CA VAL A 136 0.12 -0.11 -17.09
C VAL A 136 1.28 0.64 -16.44
N LEU A 137 1.45 0.50 -15.12
CA LEU A 137 2.53 1.20 -14.40
C LEU A 137 3.92 0.79 -14.88
N SER A 138 4.11 -0.48 -15.27
CA SER A 138 5.39 -0.94 -15.80
C SER A 138 5.74 -0.29 -17.14
N ALA A 139 4.72 -0.03 -17.97
CA ALA A 139 4.87 0.66 -19.24
C ALA A 139 5.08 2.17 -19.04
N GLU A 140 4.28 2.81 -18.17
CA GLU A 140 4.42 4.24 -17.83
C GLU A 140 5.78 4.53 -17.16
N ALA A 141 6.27 3.62 -16.32
CA ALA A 141 7.57 3.72 -15.67
C ALA A 141 8.77 3.62 -16.62
N ALA A 142 8.57 3.37 -17.92
CA ALA A 142 9.63 3.52 -18.90
C ALA A 142 10.09 4.99 -19.04
N ASP A 143 9.22 5.95 -18.71
CA ASP A 143 9.58 7.35 -18.55
C ASP A 143 10.34 7.57 -17.21
N PRO A 144 11.59 8.07 -17.23
CA PRO A 144 12.35 8.38 -16.02
C PRO A 144 11.69 9.40 -15.08
N SER A 145 10.78 10.23 -15.58
CA SER A 145 10.03 11.19 -14.77
C SER A 145 8.84 10.57 -14.03
N HIS A 146 8.46 9.34 -14.38
CA HIS A 146 7.32 8.67 -13.78
C HIS A 146 7.60 8.30 -12.31
N PRO A 147 6.67 8.54 -11.36
CA PRO A 147 6.90 8.28 -9.94
C PRO A 147 7.25 6.82 -9.60
N ALA A 148 6.82 5.86 -10.42
CA ALA A 148 7.13 4.44 -10.22
C ALA A 148 8.46 4.00 -10.87
N HIS A 149 9.15 4.86 -11.63
CA HIS A 149 10.37 4.51 -12.38
C HIS A 149 11.40 3.80 -11.49
N GLU A 150 11.74 4.44 -10.38
CA GLU A 150 12.73 3.96 -9.41
C GLU A 150 12.39 2.59 -8.82
N TYR A 151 11.10 2.32 -8.55
CA TYR A 151 10.66 1.01 -8.07
C TYR A 151 10.89 -0.07 -9.15
N PHE A 152 10.52 0.19 -10.40
CA PHE A 152 10.69 -0.77 -11.49
C PHE A 152 12.16 -1.03 -11.83
N VAL A 153 13.01 0.00 -11.81
CA VAL A 153 14.47 -0.15 -11.95
C VAL A 153 15.03 -1.09 -10.88
N ARG A 154 14.71 -0.85 -9.60
CA ARG A 154 15.13 -1.74 -8.49
C ARG A 154 14.61 -3.15 -8.66
N ARG A 155 13.38 -3.31 -9.13
CA ARG A 155 12.76 -4.63 -9.35
C ARG A 155 13.50 -5.41 -10.43
N TYR A 156 13.78 -4.83 -11.58
CA TYR A 156 14.47 -5.52 -12.67
C TYR A 156 15.88 -5.95 -12.29
N GLN A 157 16.58 -5.15 -11.47
CA GLN A 157 17.89 -5.52 -10.93
C GLN A 157 17.84 -6.74 -9.98
N ARG A 158 16.72 -6.96 -9.27
CA ARG A 158 16.54 -8.07 -8.32
C ARG A 158 16.11 -9.39 -8.95
N ILE A 159 15.51 -9.34 -10.14
CA ILE A 159 14.94 -10.53 -10.83
C ILE A 159 15.94 -11.13 -11.84
N ARG A 160 17.01 -10.41 -12.15
CA ARG A 160 18.05 -10.83 -13.10
C ARG A 160 18.91 -11.96 -12.56
#